data_AF-R5MVP8-F1
#
_entry.id   AF-R5MVP8-F1
#
_cell.length_a   1.000
_cell.length_b   1.000
_cell.length_c   1.000
_cell.angle_alpha   90.00
_cell.angle_beta   90.00
_cell.angle_gamma   90.00
#
_symmetry.space_group_name_H-M   'P 1'
#
loop_
_entity.id
_entity.type
_entity.pdbx_description
1 polymer ?
#
loop_
_entity_poly.entity_id
_entity_poly.type
_entity_poly.pdbx_seq_one_letter_code
_entity_poly.pdbx_strand_id
1 'polypeptide(L)'
;MFPLYDTEGHVIGYSARIYRGEAIAKYINTKETYLYKKGNYLYNYHLAKDEAKRSKKLIIVEGQMDAIRLYINGIKNVVALMGTALTKEQVELIKRLRCDVILGLDGDNAGKMATLKNGEILTQNNINVQVIRINLKKDPDEYVFTYGIDGYLKMINNPIDYLDFKLNTLKDDINPENTVELTNFINKVLDDLKTIKDPIYIDVSLTKLSKSTGIDKEVLKSRLNEMSSLKTITQEVFKKEEQIVPPSANLLDKITKKMLYYMLNDRKYVLEYQEKIGYFPNKIYRSIANEIVFFIGKNYNITVADFISYISYNEALSGEVLKIIDEDEDVSDEDFELVIKSYQRQKNKEDIEILKQKLASELDREHQLKILEQIKNIKKGSVE
;
A
#
# COMPACT_ATOMS: atom_id res chain seq x y z
N MET A 1 13.81 -23.72 21.51
CA MET A 1 12.76 -23.89 20.48
C MET A 1 11.48 -23.28 21.01
N PHE A 2 10.73 -22.58 20.17
CA PHE A 2 9.47 -21.93 20.51
C PHE A 2 8.41 -22.45 19.54
N PRO A 3 7.39 -23.19 19.99
CA PRO A 3 6.33 -23.65 19.11
C PRO A 3 5.52 -22.48 18.54
N LEU A 4 5.11 -22.61 17.28
CA LEU A 4 4.19 -21.73 16.58
C LEU A 4 2.83 -22.41 16.54
N TYR A 5 1.79 -21.67 16.87
CA TYR A 5 0.45 -22.21 17.04
C TYR A 5 -0.53 -21.57 16.05
N ASP A 6 -1.51 -22.35 15.62
CA ASP A 6 -2.69 -21.82 14.94
C ASP A 6 -3.60 -21.04 15.91
N THR A 7 -4.79 -20.63 15.45
CA THR A 7 -5.74 -19.87 16.28
C THR A 7 -6.42 -20.71 17.37
N GLU A 8 -6.35 -22.03 17.28
CA GLU A 8 -6.96 -22.99 18.21
C GLU A 8 -5.96 -23.52 19.24
N GLY A 9 -4.65 -23.35 18.98
CA GLY A 9 -3.58 -23.80 19.87
C GLY A 9 -2.91 -25.09 19.41
N HIS A 10 -3.10 -25.52 18.15
CA HIS A 10 -2.35 -26.63 17.59
C HIS A 10 -0.97 -26.18 17.09
N VAL A 11 0.06 -26.98 17.33
CA VAL A 11 1.41 -26.69 16.86
C VAL A 11 1.49 -26.87 15.35
N ILE A 12 1.87 -25.80 14.64
CA ILE A 12 1.98 -25.76 13.18
C ILE A 12 3.42 -25.49 12.69
N GLY A 13 4.34 -25.20 13.61
CA GLY A 13 5.74 -24.95 13.30
C GLY A 13 6.55 -24.58 14.53
N TYR A 14 7.77 -24.13 14.30
CA TYR A 14 8.69 -23.72 15.36
C TYR A 14 9.51 -22.49 14.96
N SER A 15 9.84 -21.67 15.94
CA SER A 15 10.94 -20.72 15.90
C SER A 15 12.11 -21.24 16.74
N ALA A 16 13.31 -21.12 16.22
CA ALA A 16 14.55 -21.49 16.89
C ALA A 16 15.37 -20.23 17.12
N ARG A 17 15.96 -20.11 18.32
CA ARG A 17 16.97 -19.09 18.63
C ARG A 17 18.31 -19.79 18.81
N ILE A 18 19.37 -19.23 18.24
CA ILE A 18 20.73 -19.72 18.50
C ILE A 18 21.08 -19.59 19.99
N TYR A 19 21.71 -20.62 20.54
CA TYR A 19 22.17 -20.63 21.93
C TYR A 19 23.69 -20.42 22.04
N ARG A 20 24.47 -21.04 21.13
CA ARG A 20 25.94 -20.94 21.04
C ARG A 20 26.40 -21.06 19.59
N GLY A 21 27.55 -20.46 19.27
CA GLY A 21 28.13 -20.47 17.92
C GLY A 21 27.69 -19.28 17.06
N GLU A 22 28.11 -19.31 15.80
CA GLU A 22 27.72 -18.32 14.79
C GLU A 22 26.63 -18.90 13.88
N ALA A 23 25.62 -18.10 13.58
CA ALA A 23 24.63 -18.41 12.55
C ALA A 23 24.29 -17.15 11.76
N ILE A 24 23.79 -17.37 10.55
CA ILE A 24 23.37 -16.31 9.62
C ILE A 24 22.24 -15.46 10.22
N ALA A 25 21.43 -16.03 11.11
CA ALA A 25 20.34 -15.31 11.80
C ALA A 25 20.21 -15.72 13.27
N LYS A 26 19.89 -14.75 14.13
CA LYS A 26 19.63 -14.97 15.57
C LYS A 26 18.38 -15.82 15.82
N TYR A 27 17.37 -15.67 14.95
CA TYR A 27 16.14 -16.46 14.96
C TYR A 27 15.89 -17.07 13.58
N ILE A 28 15.43 -18.32 13.56
CA ILE A 28 15.02 -19.03 12.35
C ILE A 28 13.62 -19.59 12.60
N ASN A 29 12.68 -19.26 11.71
CA ASN A 29 11.33 -19.80 11.74
C ASN A 29 11.22 -20.97 10.77
N THR A 30 10.31 -21.90 11.05
CA THR A 30 9.82 -22.88 10.07
C THR A 30 9.48 -22.16 8.76
N LYS A 31 9.96 -22.69 7.64
CA LYS A 31 9.60 -22.20 6.30
C LYS A 31 8.09 -22.33 6.09
N GLU A 32 7.55 -21.61 5.11
CA GLU A 32 6.16 -21.75 4.71
C GLU A 32 5.82 -23.22 4.41
N THR A 33 4.70 -23.69 4.93
CA THR A 33 4.15 -25.02 4.69
C THR A 33 2.65 -24.94 4.42
N TYR A 34 2.02 -26.07 4.11
CA TYR A 34 0.56 -26.13 4.04
C TYR A 34 -0.13 -25.71 5.36
N LEU A 35 0.47 -26.05 6.51
CA LEU A 35 -0.08 -25.76 7.84
C LEU A 35 0.32 -24.36 8.35
N TYR A 36 1.53 -23.93 8.03
CA TYR A 36 2.10 -22.68 8.53
C TYR A 36 2.36 -21.71 7.39
N LYS A 37 1.53 -20.67 7.34
CA LYS A 37 1.79 -19.47 6.57
C LYS A 37 2.01 -18.29 7.49
N LYS A 38 3.21 -17.72 7.52
CA LYS A 38 3.59 -16.66 8.47
C LYS A 38 2.60 -15.50 8.46
N GLY A 39 2.19 -15.10 7.26
CA GLY A 39 1.21 -14.03 7.05
C GLY A 39 -0.19 -14.31 7.58
N ASN A 40 -0.50 -15.52 8.04
CA ASN A 40 -1.86 -15.86 8.48
C ASN A 40 -2.01 -15.85 10.00
N TYR A 41 -0.90 -15.75 10.75
CA TYR A 41 -0.90 -15.96 12.19
C TYR A 41 -0.16 -14.84 12.92
N LEU A 42 -0.59 -14.58 14.14
CA LEU A 42 0.13 -13.74 15.10
C LEU A 42 0.59 -14.65 16.24
N TYR A 43 1.85 -14.52 16.65
CA TYR A 43 2.37 -15.29 17.76
C TYR A 43 1.52 -15.04 19.00
N ASN A 44 1.28 -16.08 19.81
CA ASN A 44 0.49 -16.02 21.05
C ASN A 44 -1.02 -15.71 20.89
N TYR A 45 -1.56 -15.63 19.66
CA TYR A 45 -2.97 -15.28 19.43
C TYR A 45 -3.96 -16.22 20.16
N HIS A 46 -3.73 -17.54 20.09
CA HIS A 46 -4.58 -18.55 20.74
C HIS A 46 -4.72 -18.35 22.26
N LEU A 47 -3.67 -17.86 22.93
CA LEU A 47 -3.70 -17.54 24.37
C LEU A 47 -4.24 -16.14 24.67
N ALA A 48 -4.01 -15.19 23.75
CA ALA A 48 -4.37 -13.79 23.97
C ALA A 48 -5.81 -13.43 23.62
N LYS A 49 -6.45 -14.18 22.71
CA LYS A 49 -7.75 -13.82 22.12
C LYS A 49 -8.87 -13.58 23.15
N ASP A 50 -8.93 -14.38 24.20
CA ASP A 50 -10.03 -14.31 25.18
C ASP A 50 -9.83 -13.12 26.13
N GLU A 51 -8.61 -12.90 26.60
CA GLU A 51 -8.28 -11.70 27.38
C GLU A 51 -8.45 -10.42 26.55
N ALA A 52 -8.06 -10.43 25.27
CA ALA A 52 -8.20 -9.27 24.40
C ALA A 52 -9.68 -8.89 24.19
N LYS A 53 -10.55 -9.89 24.02
CA LYS A 53 -12.01 -9.68 23.93
C LYS A 53 -12.59 -9.13 25.23
N ARG A 54 -12.11 -9.63 26.38
CA ARG A 54 -12.57 -9.26 27.72
C ARG A 54 -12.14 -7.84 28.10
N SER A 55 -10.86 -7.52 27.91
CA SER A 55 -10.28 -6.22 28.23
C SER A 55 -10.54 -5.14 27.17
N LYS A 56 -11.03 -5.55 25.98
CA LYS A 56 -11.21 -4.70 24.80
C LYS A 56 -9.92 -4.06 24.30
N LYS A 57 -8.78 -4.67 24.59
CA LYS A 57 -7.46 -4.21 24.16
C LYS A 57 -6.62 -5.39 23.70
N LEU A 58 -5.88 -5.22 22.61
CA LEU A 58 -4.85 -6.14 22.14
C LEU A 58 -3.51 -5.39 22.06
N ILE A 59 -2.47 -5.94 22.66
CA ILE A 59 -1.11 -5.38 22.58
C ILE A 59 -0.35 -6.15 21.51
N ILE A 60 0.23 -5.43 20.55
CA ILE A 60 1.03 -6.00 19.47
C ILE A 60 2.48 -5.55 19.65
N VAL A 61 3.38 -6.53 19.76
CA VAL A 61 4.83 -6.35 19.85
C VAL A 61 5.54 -6.95 18.63
N GLU A 62 6.84 -6.70 18.49
CA GLU A 62 7.59 -7.12 17.30
C GLU A 62 7.92 -8.61 17.31
N GLY A 63 8.58 -9.08 18.38
CA GLY A 63 9.10 -10.43 18.47
C GLY A 63 8.34 -11.36 19.42
N GLN A 64 8.49 -12.67 19.19
CA GLN A 64 7.96 -13.69 20.09
C GLN A 64 8.50 -13.58 21.53
N MET A 65 9.74 -13.12 21.73
CA MET A 65 10.31 -12.99 23.08
C MET A 65 9.63 -11.88 23.87
N ASP A 66 9.30 -10.77 23.23
CA ASP A 66 8.53 -9.68 23.83
C ASP A 66 7.16 -10.17 24.29
N ALA A 67 6.47 -10.90 23.41
CA ALA A 67 5.16 -11.47 23.75
C ALA A 67 5.27 -12.47 24.91
N ILE A 68 6.27 -13.35 24.90
CA ILE A 68 6.52 -14.28 26.02
C ILE A 68 6.78 -13.49 27.31
N ARG A 69 7.68 -12.50 27.29
CA ARG A 69 8.05 -11.71 28.46
C ARG A 69 6.84 -11.03 29.08
N LEU A 70 6.04 -10.35 28.27
CA LEU A 70 4.85 -9.65 28.74
C LEU A 70 3.80 -10.66 29.25
N TYR A 71 3.61 -11.77 28.54
CA TYR A 71 2.65 -12.80 28.92
C TYR A 71 2.99 -13.47 30.26
N ILE A 72 4.25 -13.85 30.50
CA ILE A 72 4.66 -14.47 31.77
C ILE A 72 4.53 -13.50 32.95
N ASN A 73 4.63 -12.19 32.70
CA ASN A 73 4.45 -11.13 33.69
C ASN A 73 2.99 -10.65 33.83
N GLY A 74 2.02 -11.39 33.29
CA GLY A 74 0.60 -11.16 33.55
C GLY A 74 -0.15 -10.34 32.50
N ILE A 75 0.52 -9.82 31.47
CA ILE A 75 -0.15 -9.14 30.35
C ILE A 75 -0.65 -10.20 29.38
N LYS A 76 -1.90 -10.64 29.57
CA LYS A 76 -2.44 -11.82 28.85
C LYS A 76 -3.00 -11.52 27.47
N ASN A 77 -3.21 -10.26 27.09
CA ASN A 77 -3.70 -9.82 25.78
C ASN A 77 -2.59 -9.38 24.81
N VAL A 78 -1.44 -10.07 24.80
CA VAL A 78 -0.29 -9.71 23.97
C VAL A 78 -0.07 -10.71 22.83
N VAL A 79 0.23 -10.20 21.63
CA VAL A 79 0.62 -10.98 20.45
C VAL A 79 1.83 -10.37 19.77
N ALA A 80 2.55 -11.16 18.95
CA ALA A 80 3.67 -10.64 18.15
C ALA A 80 3.45 -10.76 16.64
N LEU A 81 3.93 -9.77 15.88
CA LEU A 81 3.88 -9.74 14.42
C LEU A 81 4.76 -10.82 13.78
N MET A 82 5.93 -11.08 14.37
CA MET A 82 6.99 -11.92 13.80
C MET A 82 7.51 -11.43 12.42
N GLY A 83 7.15 -10.22 12.00
CA GLY A 83 7.48 -9.59 10.71
C GLY A 83 7.26 -8.07 10.79
N THR A 84 7.51 -7.34 9.70
CA THR A 84 7.53 -5.87 9.73
C THR A 84 6.15 -5.22 9.55
N ALA A 85 5.23 -5.86 8.83
CA ALA A 85 3.92 -5.31 8.53
C ALA A 85 2.82 -6.35 8.66
N LEU A 86 1.67 -5.92 9.17
CA LEU A 86 0.44 -6.68 9.25
C LEU A 86 -0.05 -7.04 7.84
N THR A 87 -0.41 -8.30 7.66
CA THR A 87 -1.10 -8.78 6.46
C THR A 87 -2.61 -8.59 6.58
N LYS A 88 -3.32 -8.80 5.47
CA LYS A 88 -4.78 -8.79 5.45
C LYS A 88 -5.38 -9.85 6.39
N GLU A 89 -4.81 -11.06 6.39
CA GLU A 89 -5.26 -12.18 7.20
C GLU A 89 -5.07 -11.89 8.69
N GLN A 90 -3.94 -11.30 9.08
CA GLN A 90 -3.69 -10.89 10.46
C GLN A 90 -4.65 -9.77 10.90
N VAL A 91 -4.93 -8.79 10.03
CA VAL A 91 -5.92 -7.74 10.32
C VAL A 91 -7.30 -8.35 10.53
N GLU A 92 -7.71 -9.33 9.73
CA GLU A 92 -8.99 -10.02 9.92
C GLU A 92 -9.05 -10.79 11.25
N LEU A 93 -7.94 -11.41 11.69
CA LEU A 93 -7.86 -12.02 13.02
C LEU A 93 -8.06 -10.99 14.14
N ILE A 94 -7.48 -9.81 14.00
CA ILE A 94 -7.62 -8.71 14.98
C ILE A 94 -9.06 -8.18 14.98
N LYS A 95 -9.68 -7.96 13.81
CA LYS A 95 -11.06 -7.46 13.68
C LYS A 95 -12.07 -8.37 14.39
N ARG A 96 -11.87 -9.69 14.34
CA ARG A 96 -12.75 -10.66 15.04
C ARG A 96 -12.76 -10.47 16.56
N LEU A 97 -11.72 -9.89 17.15
CA LEU A 97 -11.64 -9.64 18.59
C LEU A 97 -12.49 -8.44 19.01
N ARG A 98 -12.81 -7.51 18.10
CA ARG A 98 -13.56 -6.28 18.36
C ARG A 98 -12.98 -5.50 19.55
N CYS A 99 -11.68 -5.23 19.49
CA CYS A 99 -10.91 -4.54 20.51
C CYS A 99 -10.05 -3.43 19.89
N ASP A 100 -9.62 -2.50 20.73
CA ASP A 100 -8.63 -1.50 20.37
C ASP A 100 -7.23 -2.14 20.34
N VAL A 101 -6.32 -1.57 19.55
CA VAL A 101 -4.95 -2.05 19.43
C VAL A 101 -3.97 -1.08 20.05
N ILE A 102 -3.05 -1.60 20.86
CA ILE A 102 -1.89 -0.88 21.36
C ILE A 102 -0.64 -1.43 20.64
N LEU A 103 0.03 -0.60 19.86
CA LEU A 103 1.31 -0.93 19.25
C LEU A 103 2.44 -0.64 20.25
N GLY A 104 3.20 -1.67 20.61
CA GLY A 104 4.38 -1.61 21.48
C GLY A 104 5.61 -2.17 20.79
N LEU A 105 5.96 -1.60 19.64
CA LEU A 105 7.13 -1.99 18.85
C LEU A 105 8.41 -1.32 19.38
N ASP A 106 9.56 -1.72 18.83
CA ASP A 106 10.87 -1.27 19.28
C ASP A 106 11.04 0.25 19.17
N GLY A 107 11.79 0.83 20.11
CA GLY A 107 12.01 2.28 20.19
C GLY A 107 13.01 2.87 19.19
N ASP A 108 13.55 2.06 18.27
CA ASP A 108 14.52 2.49 17.26
C ASP A 108 13.84 3.06 16.00
N ASN A 109 14.62 3.43 14.98
CA ASN A 109 14.05 3.99 13.76
C ASN A 109 13.25 2.95 12.95
N ALA A 110 13.65 1.67 12.96
CA ALA A 110 12.92 0.62 12.26
C ALA A 110 11.57 0.36 12.92
N GLY A 111 11.53 0.27 14.25
CA GLY A 111 10.31 0.11 15.04
C GLY A 111 9.37 1.32 14.95
N LYS A 112 9.90 2.55 14.85
CA LYS A 112 9.09 3.75 14.53
C LYS A 112 8.42 3.64 13.16
N MET A 113 9.18 3.26 12.12
CA MET A 113 8.63 3.10 10.76
C MET A 113 7.61 1.96 10.70
N ALA A 114 7.87 0.85 11.41
CA ALA A 114 6.92 -0.24 11.56
C ALA A 114 5.64 0.22 12.28
N THR A 115 5.76 1.06 13.31
CA THR A 115 4.61 1.61 14.04
C THR A 115 3.76 2.49 13.13
N LEU A 116 4.39 3.37 12.33
CA LEU A 116 3.69 4.18 11.33
C LEU A 116 2.93 3.30 10.34
N LYS A 117 3.60 2.30 9.76
CA LYS A 117 3.01 1.41 8.75
C LYS A 117 1.86 0.57 9.31
N ASN A 118 2.06 -0.07 10.46
CA ASN A 118 1.04 -0.94 11.06
C ASN A 118 -0.16 -0.14 11.59
N GLY A 119 0.07 1.03 12.17
CA GLY A 119 -1.03 1.88 12.62
C GLY A 119 -1.88 2.41 11.45
N GLU A 120 -1.26 2.67 10.30
CA GLU A 120 -1.99 3.06 9.08
C GLU A 120 -2.88 1.92 8.57
N ILE A 121 -2.34 0.71 8.46
CA ILE A 121 -3.08 -0.50 8.06
C ILE A 121 -4.29 -0.72 8.99
N LEU A 122 -4.10 -0.61 10.30
CA LEU A 122 -5.15 -0.80 11.29
C LEU A 122 -6.23 0.30 11.21
N THR A 123 -5.81 1.56 11.10
CA THR A 123 -6.73 2.72 11.01
C THR A 123 -7.59 2.65 9.74
N GLN A 124 -6.99 2.31 8.59
CA GLN A 124 -7.72 2.10 7.33
C GLN A 124 -8.77 0.97 7.43
N ASN A 125 -8.55 0.03 8.35
CA ASN A 125 -9.48 -1.05 8.64
C ASN A 125 -10.47 -0.73 9.80
N ASN A 126 -10.59 0.54 10.18
CA ASN A 126 -11.46 1.05 11.24
C ASN A 126 -11.18 0.43 12.62
N ILE A 127 -9.91 0.12 12.91
CA ILE A 127 -9.47 -0.32 14.23
C ILE A 127 -8.89 0.90 14.94
N ASN A 128 -9.33 1.16 16.17
CA ASN A 128 -8.76 2.21 17.00
C ASN A 128 -7.33 1.82 17.41
N VAL A 129 -6.36 2.72 17.21
CA VAL A 129 -4.94 2.44 17.44
C VAL A 129 -4.35 3.42 18.42
N GLN A 130 -3.61 2.89 19.38
CA GLN A 130 -2.79 3.63 20.31
C GLN A 130 -1.36 3.08 20.26
N VAL A 131 -0.40 3.85 20.76
CA VAL A 131 1.02 3.56 20.69
C VAL A 131 1.65 3.78 22.06
N ILE A 132 2.46 2.83 22.52
CA ILE A 132 3.35 3.05 23.66
C ILE A 132 4.76 3.35 23.16
N ARG A 133 5.35 4.45 23.63
CA ARG A 133 6.75 4.78 23.33
C ARG A 133 7.65 4.14 24.37
N ILE A 134 8.40 3.12 23.94
CA ILE A 134 9.43 2.51 24.77
C ILE A 134 10.65 3.42 24.77
N ASN A 135 10.88 4.11 25.88
CA ASN A 135 12.02 5.01 26.03
C ASN A 135 13.35 4.23 25.90
N LEU A 136 14.42 4.94 25.49
CA LEU A 136 15.81 4.45 25.46
C LEU A 136 16.14 3.43 24.36
N LYS A 137 15.36 3.37 23.27
CA LYS A 137 15.60 2.45 22.13
C LYS A 137 15.69 0.98 22.54
N LYS A 138 14.93 0.59 23.57
CA LYS A 138 14.82 -0.80 24.03
C LYS A 138 13.63 -1.49 23.38
N ASP A 139 13.68 -2.81 23.32
CA ASP A 139 12.52 -3.66 23.05
C ASP A 139 11.71 -3.90 24.37
N PRO A 140 10.48 -4.43 24.29
CA PRO A 140 9.72 -4.78 25.49
C PRO A 140 10.43 -5.74 26.45
N ASP A 141 11.17 -6.74 25.94
CA ASP A 141 11.92 -7.70 26.78
C ASP A 141 12.99 -6.99 27.63
N GLU A 142 13.85 -6.20 27.00
CA GLU A 142 14.91 -5.41 27.61
C GLU A 142 14.37 -4.34 28.57
N TYR A 143 13.26 -3.69 28.21
CA TYR A 143 12.62 -2.71 29.08
C TYR A 143 12.13 -3.36 30.37
N VAL A 144 11.37 -4.46 30.26
CA VAL A 144 10.85 -5.18 31.43
C VAL A 144 11.99 -5.76 32.25
N PHE A 145 13.05 -6.27 31.61
CA PHE A 145 14.24 -6.75 32.31
C PHE A 145 14.92 -5.64 33.13
N THR A 146 14.99 -4.41 32.59
CA THR A 146 15.69 -3.30 33.27
C THR A 146 14.82 -2.59 34.32
N TYR A 147 13.55 -2.33 34.00
CA TYR A 147 12.68 -1.43 34.77
C TYR A 147 11.49 -2.14 35.44
N GLY A 148 11.37 -3.46 35.25
CA GLY A 148 10.28 -4.25 35.76
C GLY A 148 8.98 -4.08 34.98
N ILE A 149 8.04 -4.99 35.25
CA ILE A 149 6.71 -4.99 34.60
C ILE A 149 5.89 -3.76 34.95
N ASP A 150 6.02 -3.23 36.17
CA ASP A 150 5.26 -2.07 36.64
C ASP A 150 5.55 -0.82 35.80
N GLY A 151 6.79 -0.64 35.35
CA GLY A 151 7.15 0.42 34.41
C GLY A 151 6.42 0.28 33.08
N TYR A 152 6.32 -0.94 32.56
CA TYR A 152 5.62 -1.22 31.30
C TYR A 152 4.10 -1.05 31.42
N LEU A 153 3.52 -1.45 32.55
CA LEU A 153 2.10 -1.24 32.83
C LEU A 153 1.72 0.24 32.86
N LYS A 154 2.59 1.11 33.40
CA LYS A 154 2.38 2.56 33.34
C LYS A 154 2.27 3.08 31.91
N MET A 155 3.07 2.54 30.99
CA MET A 155 3.00 2.91 29.57
C MET A 155 1.71 2.40 28.93
N ILE A 156 1.30 1.14 29.17
CA ILE A 156 0.04 0.58 28.66
C ILE A 156 -1.18 1.36 29.17
N ASN A 157 -1.12 1.86 30.40
CA ASN A 157 -2.21 2.63 31.01
C ASN A 157 -2.28 4.08 30.50
N ASN A 158 -1.23 4.58 29.88
CA ASN A 158 -1.18 5.92 29.29
C ASN A 158 -0.61 5.87 27.86
N PRO A 159 -1.28 5.18 26.93
CA PRO A 159 -0.82 5.08 25.56
C PRO A 159 -1.14 6.38 24.82
N ILE A 160 -0.33 6.68 23.81
CA ILE A 160 -0.48 7.85 22.95
C ILE A 160 -1.44 7.47 21.81
N ASP A 161 -2.35 8.35 21.44
CA ASP A 161 -3.17 8.17 20.24
C ASP A 161 -2.28 8.02 18.98
N TYR A 162 -2.65 7.14 18.05
CA TYR A 162 -1.82 6.87 16.87
C TYR A 162 -1.64 8.09 15.97
N LEU A 163 -2.67 8.91 15.80
CA LEU A 163 -2.56 10.12 14.98
C LEU A 163 -1.59 11.12 15.64
N ASP A 164 -1.68 11.30 16.96
CA ASP A 164 -0.73 12.10 17.72
C ASP A 164 0.71 11.56 17.58
N PHE A 165 0.89 10.25 17.63
CA PHE A 165 2.18 9.62 17.38
C PHE A 165 2.70 9.90 15.97
N LYS A 166 1.85 9.73 14.95
CA LYS A 166 2.17 9.94 13.53
C LYS A 166 2.57 11.39 13.27
N LEU A 167 1.81 12.34 13.80
CA LEU A 167 2.08 13.78 13.69
C LEU A 167 3.47 14.13 14.24
N ASN A 168 3.75 13.72 15.47
CA ASN A 168 5.03 14.01 16.11
C ASN A 168 6.20 13.35 15.35
N THR A 169 6.02 12.13 14.86
CA THR A 169 7.09 11.40 14.16
C THR A 169 7.39 12.01 12.80
N LEU A 170 6.36 12.32 12.00
CA LEU A 170 6.56 12.96 10.70
C LEU A 170 7.15 14.37 10.85
N LYS A 171 6.77 15.10 11.90
CA LYS A 171 7.33 16.43 12.19
C LYS A 171 8.84 16.41 12.42
N ASP A 172 9.35 15.36 13.08
CA ASP A 172 10.79 15.21 13.34
C ASP A 172 11.61 15.07 12.03
N ASP A 173 10.98 14.60 10.95
CA ASP A 173 11.62 14.35 9.65
C ASP A 173 11.46 15.49 8.62
N ILE A 174 10.81 16.61 9.00
CA ILE A 174 10.50 17.71 8.09
C ILE A 174 11.30 18.96 8.48
N ASN A 175 11.84 19.67 7.48
CA ASN A 175 12.25 21.05 7.69
C ASN A 175 11.03 21.98 7.65
N PRO A 176 10.59 22.58 8.78
CA PRO A 176 9.42 23.45 8.80
C PRO A 176 9.57 24.74 7.97
N GLU A 177 10.81 25.11 7.61
CA GLU A 177 11.09 26.26 6.73
C GLU A 177 10.91 25.90 5.24
N ASN A 178 10.85 24.61 4.90
CA ASN A 178 10.60 24.15 3.54
C ASN A 178 9.09 24.04 3.27
N THR A 179 8.56 25.01 2.52
CA THR A 179 7.14 25.08 2.15
C THR A 179 6.61 23.81 1.48
N VAL A 180 7.42 23.13 0.65
CA VAL A 180 6.99 21.91 -0.06
C VAL A 180 6.85 20.74 0.91
N GLU A 181 7.81 20.55 1.80
CA GLU A 181 7.78 19.49 2.80
C GLU A 181 6.64 19.68 3.79
N LEU A 182 6.45 20.91 4.28
CA LEU A 182 5.35 21.27 5.17
C LEU A 182 3.99 21.02 4.51
N THR A 183 3.84 21.39 3.23
CA THR A 183 2.59 21.17 2.47
C THR A 183 2.31 19.67 2.27
N ASN A 184 3.32 18.88 1.92
CA ASN A 184 3.19 17.44 1.75
C ASN A 184 2.79 16.74 3.06
N PHE A 185 3.39 17.17 4.18
CA PHE A 185 3.04 16.69 5.51
C PHE A 185 1.58 16.98 5.85
N ILE A 186 1.15 18.23 5.69
CA ILE A 186 -0.24 18.64 5.98
C ILE A 186 -1.21 17.80 5.14
N ASN A 187 -0.97 17.69 3.82
CA ASN A 187 -1.86 16.92 2.95
C ASN A 187 -1.92 15.43 3.34
N LYS A 188 -0.81 14.84 3.77
CA LYS A 188 -0.77 13.44 4.24
C LYS A 188 -1.64 13.24 5.49
N VAL A 189 -1.56 14.15 6.45
CA VAL A 189 -2.39 14.13 7.66
C VAL A 189 -3.86 14.33 7.33
N LEU A 190 -4.18 15.27 6.44
CA LEU A 190 -5.56 15.50 6.02
C LEU A 190 -6.16 14.28 5.30
N ASP A 191 -5.37 13.54 4.53
CA ASP A 191 -5.81 12.30 3.89
C ASP A 191 -6.13 11.21 4.92
N ASP A 192 -5.36 11.12 6.01
CA ASP A 192 -5.68 10.21 7.13
C ASP A 192 -7.01 10.59 7.78
N LEU A 193 -7.20 11.88 8.10
CA LEU A 193 -8.39 12.41 8.75
C LEU A 193 -9.67 12.20 7.93
N LYS A 194 -9.56 12.16 6.60
CA LYS A 194 -10.68 11.91 5.68
C LYS A 194 -11.36 10.54 5.92
N THR A 195 -10.63 9.57 6.46
CA THR A 195 -11.17 8.22 6.73
C THR A 195 -11.93 8.14 8.06
N ILE A 196 -11.76 9.14 8.93
CA ILE A 196 -12.35 9.17 10.26
C ILE A 196 -13.76 9.74 10.17
N LYS A 197 -14.70 9.14 10.90
CA LYS A 197 -16.13 9.53 10.87
C LYS A 197 -16.54 10.45 12.03
N ASP A 198 -15.76 10.48 13.10
CA ASP A 198 -16.08 11.27 14.29
C ASP A 198 -15.71 12.76 14.07
N PRO A 199 -16.71 13.66 13.99
CA PRO A 199 -16.45 15.08 13.75
C PRO A 199 -15.71 15.75 14.91
N ILE A 200 -15.86 15.26 16.15
CA ILE A 200 -15.17 15.80 17.32
C ILE A 200 -13.69 15.42 17.25
N TYR A 201 -13.41 14.16 16.92
CA TYR A 201 -12.03 13.70 16.74
C TYR A 201 -11.32 14.49 15.62
N ILE A 202 -12.00 14.72 14.50
CA ILE A 202 -11.49 15.55 13.39
C ILE A 202 -11.20 16.97 13.89
N ASP A 203 -12.13 17.60 14.60
CA ASP A 203 -11.99 18.98 15.07
C ASP A 203 -10.80 19.16 16.04
N VAL A 204 -10.66 18.23 16.99
CA VAL A 204 -9.53 18.19 17.93
C VAL A 204 -8.21 17.99 17.18
N SER A 205 -8.19 17.10 16.20
CA SER A 205 -6.99 16.80 15.40
C SER A 205 -6.57 17.99 14.53
N LEU A 206 -7.52 18.66 13.88
CA LEU A 206 -7.26 19.89 13.12
C LEU A 206 -6.74 21.01 14.02
N THR A 207 -7.25 21.11 15.25
CA THR A 207 -6.76 22.09 16.24
C THR A 207 -5.31 21.81 16.63
N LYS A 208 -4.94 20.54 16.84
CA LYS A 208 -3.55 20.14 17.12
C LYS A 208 -2.63 20.40 15.92
N LEU A 209 -3.08 20.03 14.71
CA LEU A 209 -2.34 20.26 13.47
C LEU A 209 -2.06 21.75 13.27
N SER A 210 -3.10 22.58 13.38
CA SER A 210 -3.02 24.05 13.28
C SER A 210 -1.98 24.64 14.25
N LYS A 211 -2.01 24.26 15.53
CA LYS A 211 -1.01 24.71 16.51
C LYS A 211 0.40 24.25 16.17
N SER A 212 0.54 23.06 15.59
CA SER A 212 1.86 22.47 15.31
C SER A 212 2.53 23.02 14.04
N THR A 213 1.73 23.46 13.06
CA THR A 213 2.19 23.94 11.74
C THR A 213 2.06 25.46 11.58
N GLY A 214 1.28 26.12 12.43
CA GLY A 214 0.96 27.55 12.32
C GLY A 214 -0.09 27.88 11.27
N ILE A 215 -0.64 26.88 10.57
CA ILE A 215 -1.70 27.09 9.57
C ILE A 215 -3.05 27.24 10.25
N ASP A 216 -3.85 28.18 9.76
CA ASP A 216 -5.19 28.43 10.30
C ASP A 216 -6.09 27.19 10.19
N LYS A 217 -6.85 26.92 11.25
CA LYS A 217 -7.74 25.75 11.35
C LYS A 217 -8.82 25.75 10.27
N GLU A 218 -9.36 26.91 9.91
CA GLU A 218 -10.41 27.02 8.87
C GLU A 218 -9.84 26.70 7.49
N VAL A 219 -8.57 27.06 7.22
CA VAL A 219 -7.88 26.65 5.98
C VAL A 219 -7.74 25.13 5.90
N LEU A 220 -7.29 24.49 6.99
CA LEU A 220 -7.16 23.03 7.06
C LEU A 220 -8.51 22.33 6.91
N LYS A 221 -9.57 22.88 7.52
CA LYS A 221 -10.93 22.37 7.45
C LYS A 221 -11.51 22.50 6.04
N SER A 222 -11.32 23.64 5.38
CA SER A 222 -11.72 23.84 3.98
C SER A 222 -11.03 22.82 3.08
N ARG A 223 -9.72 22.62 3.26
CA ARG A 223 -8.95 21.65 2.47
C ARG A 223 -9.44 20.21 2.69
N LEU A 224 -9.73 19.82 3.93
CA LEU A 224 -10.29 18.51 4.25
C LEU A 224 -11.66 18.28 3.58
N ASN A 225 -12.50 19.32 3.57
CA ASN A 225 -13.82 19.28 2.93
C ASN A 225 -13.70 19.16 1.41
N GLU A 226 -12.80 19.91 0.76
CA GLU A 226 -12.49 19.76 -0.68
C GLU A 226 -12.02 18.34 -1.02
N MET A 227 -11.11 17.78 -0.21
CA MET A 227 -10.62 16.42 -0.39
C MET A 227 -11.75 15.38 -0.25
N SER A 228 -12.77 15.67 0.58
CA SER A 228 -13.92 14.80 0.84
C SER A 228 -15.04 14.95 -0.19
N SER A 229 -15.28 16.17 -0.71
CA SER A 229 -16.31 16.46 -1.72
C SER A 229 -15.97 15.87 -3.10
N LEU A 230 -14.69 15.68 -3.41
CA LEU A 230 -14.24 14.89 -4.57
C LEU A 230 -14.76 13.43 -4.56
N LYS A 231 -15.12 12.88 -3.37
CA LYS A 231 -15.82 11.58 -3.24
C LYS A 231 -17.35 11.67 -3.35
N THR A 232 -17.95 12.84 -3.09
CA THR A 232 -19.42 13.00 -3.08
C THR A 232 -19.96 13.22 -4.50
N ILE A 233 -19.24 13.96 -5.33
CA ILE A 233 -19.53 14.09 -6.77
C ILE A 233 -19.38 12.72 -7.48
N THR A 234 -18.53 11.82 -6.97
CA THR A 234 -18.35 10.47 -7.51
C THR A 234 -19.28 9.41 -6.91
N GLN A 235 -20.14 9.74 -5.94
CA GLN A 235 -21.10 8.77 -5.37
C GLN A 235 -22.56 9.09 -5.71
N GLU A 236 -22.94 10.35 -5.92
CA GLU A 236 -24.30 10.70 -6.36
C GLU A 236 -24.51 10.50 -7.88
N VAL A 237 -23.46 10.51 -8.69
CA VAL A 237 -23.53 10.25 -10.15
C VAL A 237 -23.64 8.75 -10.48
N PHE A 238 -23.53 7.84 -9.49
CA PHE A 238 -23.60 6.39 -9.71
C PHE A 238 -24.89 5.72 -9.21
N LYS A 239 -26.00 6.46 -9.10
CA LYS A 239 -27.32 5.83 -9.04
C LYS A 239 -28.20 6.28 -10.20
N LYS A 240 -28.40 5.31 -11.11
CA LYS A 240 -29.13 5.36 -12.38
C LYS A 240 -28.47 6.21 -13.45
N GLU A 241 -27.59 5.57 -14.20
CA GLU A 241 -27.55 5.77 -15.65
C GLU A 241 -27.15 4.44 -16.30
N GLU A 242 -27.96 4.01 -17.26
CA GLU A 242 -27.63 2.93 -18.19
C GLU A 242 -26.25 3.23 -18.79
N GLN A 243 -25.38 2.24 -18.78
CA GLN A 243 -24.05 2.35 -19.37
C GLN A 243 -24.16 2.68 -20.86
N ILE A 244 -24.01 3.96 -21.20
CA ILE A 244 -23.53 4.36 -22.52
C ILE A 244 -22.03 4.60 -22.35
N VAL A 245 -21.25 3.52 -22.33
CA VAL A 245 -19.79 3.60 -22.49
C VAL A 245 -19.53 4.01 -23.94
N PRO A 246 -18.78 5.09 -24.21
CA PRO A 246 -18.40 5.42 -25.58
C PRO A 246 -17.62 4.24 -26.18
N PRO A 247 -17.96 3.75 -27.39
CA PRO A 247 -17.42 2.51 -27.95
C PRO A 247 -15.89 2.43 -28.13
N SER A 248 -15.14 3.53 -27.91
CA SER A 248 -13.72 3.63 -28.25
C SER A 248 -12.72 3.23 -27.15
N ALA A 249 -13.04 3.41 -25.86
CA ALA A 249 -12.08 3.15 -24.76
C ALA A 249 -11.79 1.65 -24.55
N ASN A 250 -12.72 0.78 -24.94
CA ASN A 250 -12.60 -0.68 -24.77
C ASN A 250 -11.63 -1.32 -25.79
N LEU A 251 -11.38 -0.64 -26.92
CA LEU A 251 -10.57 -1.19 -28.01
C LEU A 251 -9.06 -0.94 -27.80
N LEU A 252 -8.66 0.25 -27.35
CA LEU A 252 -7.25 0.56 -27.08
C LEU A 252 -6.69 -0.31 -25.95
N ASP A 253 -7.48 -0.53 -24.90
CA ASP A 253 -7.12 -1.41 -23.79
C ASP A 253 -6.97 -2.87 -24.27
N LYS A 254 -7.85 -3.35 -25.14
CA LYS A 254 -7.73 -4.70 -25.74
C LYS A 254 -6.45 -4.84 -26.56
N ILE A 255 -6.13 -3.86 -27.41
CA ILE A 255 -4.89 -3.86 -28.21
C ILE A 255 -3.66 -3.80 -27.28
N THR A 256 -3.73 -3.02 -26.20
CA THR A 256 -2.63 -2.88 -25.24
C THR A 256 -2.37 -4.19 -24.48
N LYS A 257 -3.40 -4.90 -24.03
CA LYS A 257 -3.26 -6.22 -23.41
C LYS A 257 -2.58 -7.21 -24.34
N LYS A 258 -2.99 -7.25 -25.61
CA LYS A 258 -2.37 -8.10 -26.63
C LYS A 258 -0.89 -7.77 -26.83
N MET A 259 -0.51 -6.48 -26.87
CA MET A 259 0.89 -6.08 -26.93
C MET A 259 1.70 -6.56 -25.72
N LEU A 260 1.16 -6.41 -24.50
CA LEU A 260 1.80 -6.88 -23.28
C LEU A 260 1.98 -8.41 -23.30
N TYR A 261 1.01 -9.16 -23.83
CA TYR A 261 1.14 -10.60 -24.01
C TYR A 261 2.32 -10.97 -24.92
N TYR A 262 2.47 -10.34 -26.09
CA TYR A 262 3.65 -10.57 -26.94
C TYR A 262 4.96 -10.25 -26.21
N MET A 263 5.00 -9.13 -25.49
CA MET A 263 6.17 -8.73 -24.70
C MET A 263 6.56 -9.76 -23.62
N LEU A 264 5.60 -10.50 -23.07
CA LEU A 264 5.85 -11.57 -22.10
C LEU A 264 6.40 -12.85 -22.72
N ASN A 265 6.21 -13.04 -24.03
CA ASN A 265 6.56 -14.27 -24.74
C ASN A 265 7.90 -14.18 -25.48
N ASP A 266 8.30 -13.01 -25.99
CA ASP A 266 9.59 -12.85 -26.66
C ASP A 266 10.20 -11.45 -26.45
N ARG A 267 11.51 -11.43 -26.15
CA ARG A 267 12.31 -10.20 -26.01
C ARG A 267 12.26 -9.32 -27.25
N LYS A 268 12.16 -9.90 -28.46
CA LYS A 268 12.05 -9.15 -29.71
C LYS A 268 10.94 -8.10 -29.63
N TYR A 269 9.77 -8.47 -29.09
CA TYR A 269 8.61 -7.58 -28.98
C TYR A 269 8.78 -6.49 -27.94
N VAL A 270 9.59 -6.72 -26.91
CA VAL A 270 9.96 -5.69 -25.93
C VAL A 270 10.83 -4.61 -26.56
N LEU A 271 11.81 -5.01 -27.37
CA LEU A 271 12.65 -4.06 -28.11
C LEU A 271 11.82 -3.21 -29.09
N GLU A 272 10.92 -3.85 -29.84
CA GLU A 272 10.00 -3.15 -30.75
C GLU A 272 9.05 -2.21 -30.01
N TYR A 273 8.54 -2.58 -28.83
CA TYR A 273 7.75 -1.68 -27.98
C TYR A 273 8.58 -0.46 -27.57
N GLN A 274 9.81 -0.65 -27.10
CA GLN A 274 10.67 0.45 -26.66
C GLN A 274 11.00 1.43 -27.79
N GLU A 275 11.19 0.92 -29.01
CA GLU A 275 11.51 1.73 -30.19
C GLU A 275 10.28 2.49 -30.73
N LYS A 276 9.14 1.80 -30.87
CA LYS A 276 7.98 2.31 -31.64
C LYS A 276 6.89 2.97 -30.78
N ILE A 277 6.77 2.59 -29.50
CA ILE A 277 5.67 3.02 -28.62
C ILE A 277 6.18 3.71 -27.35
N GLY A 278 7.04 3.03 -26.57
CA GLY A 278 7.72 3.50 -25.37
C GLY A 278 6.84 3.84 -24.16
N TYR A 279 5.53 4.04 -24.34
CA TYR A 279 4.63 4.49 -23.27
C TYR A 279 3.15 4.16 -23.51
N PHE A 280 2.52 3.56 -22.50
CA PHE A 280 1.06 3.36 -22.44
C PHE A 280 0.36 4.43 -21.57
N PRO A 281 -0.74 5.05 -22.03
CA PRO A 281 -1.53 5.99 -21.22
C PRO A 281 -2.13 5.36 -19.97
N ASN A 282 -2.66 4.13 -20.07
CA ASN A 282 -3.21 3.40 -18.94
C ASN A 282 -2.11 3.13 -17.90
N LYS A 283 -2.35 3.57 -16.65
CA LYS A 283 -1.37 3.49 -15.56
C LYS A 283 -0.98 2.05 -15.23
N ILE A 284 -1.93 1.13 -15.24
CA ILE A 284 -1.71 -0.29 -14.91
C ILE A 284 -0.84 -0.93 -15.98
N TYR A 285 -1.24 -0.82 -17.26
CA TYR A 285 -0.51 -1.41 -18.38
C TYR A 285 0.90 -0.82 -18.54
N ARG A 286 1.06 0.47 -18.28
CA ARG A 286 2.37 1.12 -18.23
C ARG A 286 3.25 0.58 -17.12
N SER A 287 2.70 0.38 -15.93
CA SER A 287 3.44 -0.25 -14.83
C SER A 287 3.87 -1.66 -15.21
N ILE A 288 2.98 -2.47 -15.82
CA ILE A 288 3.33 -3.83 -16.30
C ILE A 288 4.44 -3.77 -17.36
N ALA A 289 4.33 -2.90 -18.37
CA ALA A 289 5.35 -2.75 -19.41
C ALA A 289 6.72 -2.38 -18.84
N ASN A 290 6.77 -1.50 -17.84
CA ASN A 290 8.01 -1.09 -17.19
C ASN A 290 8.67 -2.26 -16.44
N GLU A 291 7.87 -3.08 -15.76
CA GLU A 291 8.36 -4.27 -15.06
C GLU A 291 8.90 -5.32 -16.06
N ILE A 292 8.23 -5.53 -17.20
CA ILE A 292 8.71 -6.42 -18.27
C ILE A 292 10.06 -5.94 -18.82
N VAL A 293 10.17 -4.64 -19.11
CA VAL A 293 11.42 -4.02 -19.60
C VAL A 293 12.53 -4.16 -18.55
N PHE A 294 12.24 -3.91 -17.28
CA PHE A 294 13.22 -4.04 -16.19
C PHE A 294 13.69 -5.50 -16.03
N PHE A 295 12.76 -6.45 -16.10
CA PHE A 295 13.04 -7.87 -15.98
C PHE A 295 14.00 -8.35 -17.08
N ILE A 296 13.78 -7.96 -18.34
CA ILE A 296 14.68 -8.26 -19.48
C ILE A 296 16.01 -7.50 -19.39
N GLY A 297 16.02 -6.31 -18.78
CA GLY A 297 17.27 -5.61 -18.49
C GLY A 297 18.18 -6.39 -17.53
N LYS A 298 17.61 -7.24 -16.67
CA LYS A 298 18.33 -8.08 -15.71
C LYS A 298 18.58 -9.50 -16.21
N ASN A 299 17.69 -10.03 -17.04
CA ASN A 299 17.72 -11.39 -17.56
C ASN A 299 17.81 -11.38 -19.10
N TYR A 300 18.75 -12.11 -19.68
CA TYR A 300 18.96 -12.07 -21.14
C TYR A 300 17.72 -12.48 -21.96
N ASN A 301 16.86 -13.34 -21.41
CA ASN A 301 15.63 -13.83 -22.02
C ASN A 301 14.45 -13.68 -21.05
N ILE A 302 13.23 -13.63 -21.60
CA ILE A 302 11.98 -13.67 -20.82
C ILE A 302 11.32 -15.04 -20.96
N THR A 303 10.84 -15.58 -19.85
CA THR A 303 9.83 -16.65 -19.85
C THR A 303 8.65 -16.17 -19.02
N VAL A 304 7.43 -16.53 -19.44
CA VAL A 304 6.20 -16.13 -18.74
C VAL A 304 6.23 -16.60 -17.28
N ALA A 305 6.70 -17.83 -17.03
CA ALA A 305 6.79 -18.39 -15.68
C ALA A 305 7.75 -17.61 -14.77
N ASP A 306 8.93 -17.24 -15.27
CA ASP A 306 9.90 -16.48 -14.48
C ASP A 306 9.40 -15.06 -14.20
N PHE A 307 8.69 -14.46 -15.17
CA PHE A 307 8.09 -13.14 -14.99
C PHE A 307 6.93 -13.16 -13.98
N ILE A 308 6.04 -14.17 -14.03
CA ILE A 308 4.98 -14.36 -13.03
C ILE A 308 5.60 -14.48 -11.62
N SER A 309 6.65 -15.28 -11.49
CA SER A 309 7.37 -15.44 -10.22
C SER A 309 7.94 -14.11 -9.73
N TYR A 310 8.56 -13.34 -10.62
CA TYR A 310 9.12 -12.03 -10.33
C TYR A 310 8.05 -11.02 -9.87
N ILE A 311 6.93 -10.92 -10.57
CA ILE A 311 5.90 -9.92 -10.30
C ILE A 311 4.95 -10.31 -9.15
N SER A 312 5.04 -11.55 -8.67
CA SER A 312 4.15 -12.11 -7.64
C SER A 312 4.08 -11.30 -6.33
N TYR A 313 5.14 -10.55 -5.99
CA TYR A 313 5.18 -9.68 -4.81
C TYR A 313 4.32 -8.41 -4.94
N ASN A 314 3.87 -8.07 -6.14
CA ASN A 314 3.01 -6.93 -6.41
C ASN A 314 1.59 -7.42 -6.72
N GLU A 315 0.75 -7.56 -5.70
CA GLU A 315 -0.62 -8.10 -5.82
C GLU A 315 -1.47 -7.32 -6.85
N ALA A 316 -1.27 -6.01 -6.96
CA ALA A 316 -2.03 -5.16 -7.89
C ALA A 316 -1.67 -5.41 -9.36
N LEU A 317 -0.39 -5.70 -9.66
CA LEU A 317 0.06 -5.95 -11.03
C LEU A 317 -0.02 -7.43 -11.41
N SER A 318 0.30 -8.33 -10.49
CA SER A 318 0.26 -9.78 -10.72
C SER A 318 -1.13 -10.28 -11.13
N GLY A 319 -2.19 -9.77 -10.50
CA GLY A 319 -3.56 -10.13 -10.87
C GLY A 319 -3.95 -9.68 -12.29
N GLU A 320 -3.43 -8.54 -12.76
CA GLU A 320 -3.67 -8.05 -14.12
C GLU A 320 -2.80 -8.76 -15.16
N VAL A 321 -1.57 -9.15 -14.81
CA VAL A 321 -0.71 -9.98 -15.65
C VAL A 321 -1.35 -11.36 -15.89
N LEU A 322 -1.94 -11.97 -14.87
CA LEU A 322 -2.66 -13.24 -15.02
C LEU A 322 -3.85 -13.12 -15.99
N LYS A 323 -4.63 -12.04 -15.91
CA LYS A 323 -5.72 -11.79 -16.87
C LYS A 323 -5.22 -11.63 -18.30
N ILE A 324 -4.08 -10.96 -18.51
CA ILE A 324 -3.49 -10.80 -19.85
C ILE A 324 -3.09 -12.16 -20.43
N ILE A 325 -2.65 -13.10 -19.59
CA ILE A 325 -2.26 -14.45 -20.01
C ILE A 325 -3.50 -15.31 -20.26
N ASP A 326 -4.51 -15.24 -19.39
CA ASP A 326 -5.73 -16.05 -19.48
C ASP A 326 -6.67 -15.61 -20.63
N GLU A 327 -6.63 -14.33 -21.04
CA GLU A 327 -7.55 -13.79 -22.06
C GLU A 327 -7.15 -14.11 -23.52
N ASP A 328 -5.95 -14.64 -23.78
CA ASP A 328 -5.36 -14.63 -25.14
C ASP A 328 -4.65 -15.97 -25.51
N GLU A 329 -5.33 -17.12 -25.35
CA GLU A 329 -4.86 -18.44 -25.83
C GLU A 329 -4.80 -18.57 -27.38
N ASP A 330 -5.36 -17.62 -28.15
CA ASP A 330 -5.48 -17.66 -29.63
C ASP A 330 -4.41 -16.85 -30.40
N VAL A 331 -3.33 -16.40 -29.75
CA VAL A 331 -2.37 -15.43 -30.32
C VAL A 331 -1.37 -16.04 -31.33
N SER A 332 -1.50 -17.32 -31.72
CA SER A 332 -0.43 -18.00 -32.47
C SER A 332 -0.13 -17.43 -33.86
N ASP A 333 -1.00 -16.61 -34.46
CA ASP A 333 -0.88 -16.29 -35.90
C ASP A 333 -0.93 -14.78 -36.27
N GLU A 334 -1.07 -13.84 -35.32
CA GLU A 334 -1.07 -12.40 -35.66
C GLU A 334 0.34 -11.77 -35.67
N ASP A 335 0.62 -10.96 -36.69
CA ASP A 335 1.88 -10.21 -36.80
C ASP A 335 1.89 -9.04 -35.79
N PHE A 336 2.86 -9.00 -34.89
CA PHE A 336 3.04 -7.94 -33.90
C PHE A 336 3.13 -6.54 -34.54
N GLU A 337 3.63 -6.43 -35.77
CA GLU A 337 3.66 -5.17 -36.50
C GLU A 337 2.25 -4.63 -36.78
N LEU A 338 1.28 -5.51 -37.05
CA LEU A 338 -0.13 -5.12 -37.22
C LEU A 338 -0.74 -4.64 -35.90
N VAL A 339 -0.35 -5.25 -34.77
CA VAL A 339 -0.79 -4.83 -33.43
C VAL A 339 -0.28 -3.41 -33.13
N ILE A 340 1.00 -3.12 -33.40
CA ILE A 340 1.56 -1.76 -33.24
C ILE A 340 0.83 -0.74 -34.11
N LYS A 341 0.63 -1.04 -35.40
CA LYS A 341 -0.10 -0.16 -36.33
C LYS A 341 -1.52 0.12 -35.85
N SER A 342 -2.20 -0.92 -35.34
CA SER A 342 -3.55 -0.78 -34.79
C SER A 342 -3.58 0.11 -33.54
N TYR A 343 -2.60 -0.04 -32.65
CA TYR A 343 -2.44 0.77 -31.45
C TYR A 343 -2.18 2.24 -31.81
N GLN A 344 -1.23 2.52 -32.70
CA GLN A 344 -0.90 3.89 -33.11
C GLN A 344 -2.10 4.58 -33.77
N ARG A 345 -2.83 3.87 -34.64
CA ARG A 345 -4.04 4.40 -35.28
C ARG A 345 -5.12 4.75 -34.25
N GLN A 346 -5.36 3.88 -33.29
CA GLN A 346 -6.36 4.10 -32.25
C GLN A 346 -5.96 5.23 -31.30
N LYS A 347 -4.68 5.27 -30.89
CA LYS A 347 -4.13 6.34 -30.06
C LYS A 347 -4.20 7.70 -30.75
N ASN A 348 -3.80 7.79 -32.02
CA ASN A 348 -3.90 9.03 -32.79
C ASN A 348 -5.35 9.53 -32.90
N LYS A 349 -6.32 8.61 -33.01
CA LYS A 349 -7.74 8.95 -33.02
C LYS A 349 -8.18 9.55 -31.68
N GLU A 350 -7.75 8.97 -30.56
CA GLU A 350 -8.05 9.47 -29.22
C GLU A 350 -7.37 10.81 -28.92
N ASP A 351 -6.09 10.96 -29.29
CA ASP A 351 -5.34 12.22 -29.13
C ASP A 351 -5.98 13.35 -29.95
N ILE A 352 -6.44 13.08 -31.17
CA ILE A 352 -7.17 14.05 -31.99
C ILE A 352 -8.49 14.45 -31.34
N GLU A 353 -9.25 13.52 -30.76
CA GLU A 353 -10.49 13.84 -30.06
C GLU A 353 -10.25 14.70 -28.81
N ILE A 354 -9.21 14.40 -28.02
CA ILE A 354 -8.81 15.22 -26.87
C ILE A 354 -8.42 16.63 -27.33
N LEU A 355 -7.66 16.76 -28.41
CA LEU A 355 -7.27 18.06 -28.95
C LEU A 355 -8.46 18.85 -29.51
N LYS A 356 -9.45 18.19 -30.13
CA LYS A 356 -10.71 18.84 -30.54
C LYS A 356 -11.52 19.36 -29.36
N GLN A 357 -11.61 18.58 -28.28
CA GLN A 357 -12.29 19.02 -27.06
C GLN A 357 -11.58 20.23 -26.44
N LYS A 358 -10.24 20.20 -26.35
CA LYS A 358 -9.44 21.34 -25.89
C LYS A 358 -9.62 22.58 -26.78
N LEU A 359 -9.64 22.40 -28.10
CA LEU A 359 -9.90 23.47 -29.05
C LEU A 359 -11.27 24.12 -28.84
N ALA A 360 -12.30 23.33 -28.53
CA ALA A 360 -13.65 23.82 -28.27
C ALA A 360 -13.77 24.61 -26.96
N SER A 361 -12.92 24.34 -25.97
CA SER A 361 -12.90 25.03 -24.68
C SER A 361 -11.91 26.20 -24.59
N GLU A 362 -10.98 26.33 -25.54
CA GLU A 362 -9.93 27.36 -25.53
C GLU A 362 -10.45 28.68 -26.10
N LEU A 363 -10.19 29.80 -25.41
CA LEU A 363 -10.64 31.14 -25.81
C LEU A 363 -9.51 31.95 -26.48
N ASP A 364 -8.25 31.61 -26.20
CA ASP A 364 -7.09 32.30 -26.75
C ASP A 364 -6.77 31.86 -28.19
N ARG A 365 -6.65 32.83 -29.10
CA ARG A 365 -6.51 32.57 -30.54
C ARG A 365 -5.14 32.01 -30.91
N GLU A 366 -4.08 32.37 -30.19
CA GLU A 366 -2.75 31.80 -30.43
C GLU A 366 -2.67 30.34 -29.97
N HIS A 367 -3.29 30.01 -28.83
CA HIS A 367 -3.39 28.64 -28.36
C HIS A 367 -4.28 27.76 -29.25
N GLN A 368 -5.39 28.28 -29.76
CA GLN A 368 -6.20 27.57 -30.76
C GLN A 368 -5.41 27.21 -32.02
N LEU A 369 -4.58 28.13 -32.53
CA LEU A 369 -3.72 27.87 -33.70
C LEU A 369 -2.68 26.78 -33.42
N LYS A 370 -2.07 26.78 -32.23
CA LYS A 370 -1.13 25.72 -31.80
C LYS A 370 -1.81 24.35 -31.71
N ILE A 371 -3.03 24.28 -31.18
CA ILE A 371 -3.80 23.02 -31.10
C ILE A 371 -4.15 22.49 -32.50
N LEU A 372 -4.55 23.36 -33.42
CA LEU A 372 -4.83 22.99 -34.81
C LEU A 372 -3.58 22.46 -35.54
N GLU A 373 -2.42 23.06 -35.27
CA GLU A 373 -1.14 22.59 -35.80
C GLU A 373 -0.77 21.19 -35.27
N GLN A 374 -1.01 20.92 -33.97
CA GLN A 374 -0.82 19.60 -33.37
C GLN A 374 -1.73 18.54 -34.03
N ILE A 375 -3.02 18.85 -34.23
CA ILE A 375 -3.96 17.94 -34.93
C ILE A 375 -3.48 17.66 -36.36
N LYS A 376 -3.00 18.69 -37.07
CA LYS A 376 -2.49 18.55 -38.44
C LYS A 376 -1.25 17.66 -38.50
N ASN A 377 -0.35 17.79 -37.53
CA ASN A 377 0.88 16.99 -37.45
C ASN A 377 0.58 15.51 -37.15
N ILE A 378 -0.35 15.23 -36.23
CA ILE A 378 -0.78 13.85 -35.92
C ILE A 378 -1.43 13.20 -37.16
N LYS A 379 -2.27 13.95 -37.89
CA LYS A 379 -2.89 13.44 -39.13
C LYS A 379 -1.87 13.19 -40.24
N LYS A 380 -0.85 14.03 -40.39
CA LYS A 380 0.22 13.83 -41.40
C LYS A 380 1.07 12.59 -41.10
N GLY A 381 1.42 12.36 -39.84
CA GLY A 381 2.15 11.16 -39.41
C GLY A 381 1.32 9.87 -39.38
N SER A 382 0.04 9.91 -39.76
CA SER A 382 -0.84 8.73 -39.85
C SER A 382 -1.07 8.25 -41.30
N VAL A 383 -0.43 8.89 -42.29
CA VAL A 383 -0.62 8.65 -43.75
C VAL A 383 0.63 8.00 -44.38
N GLU A 384 1.73 7.91 -43.64
CA GLU A 384 2.89 7.03 -43.93
C GLU A 384 2.72 5.72 -43.13
#